data_AF-A0A645HV41-F1
#
_entry.id   AF-A0A645HV41-F1
#
_cell.length_a   1.000
_cell.length_b   1.000
_cell.length_c   1.000
_cell.angle_alpha   90.00
_cell.angle_beta   90.00
_cell.angle_gamma   90.00
#
_symmetry.space_group_name_H-M   'P 1'
#
loop_
_entity.id
_entity.type
_entity.pdbx_description
1 polymer ?
#
loop_
_entity_poly.entity_id
_entity_poly.type
_entity_poly.pdbx_seq_one_letter_code
_entity_poly.pdbx_strand_id
1 'polypeptide(L)'
;MLLDGSVKFAKIARQAILDKDIMKAHENIIKTQNIYYELMTSLDVNQGGEWAKSLMGIYSFIVEKLVQANIKKDVNAIDEVMPLIEGVRDTWNEAYKASKGNK
;
A
#
# COMPACT_ATOMS: atom_id res chain seq x y z
N MET A 1 -6.57 10.86 3.72
CA MET A 1 -6.14 10.09 4.91
C MET A 1 -4.94 9.22 4.55
N LEU A 2 -4.36 8.47 5.51
CA LEU A 2 -3.15 7.65 5.33
C LEU A 2 -3.22 6.72 4.11
N LEU A 3 -4.39 6.11 3.86
CA LEU A 3 -4.64 5.21 2.72
C LEU A 3 -4.75 5.91 1.36
N ASP A 4 -5.31 7.13 1.31
CA ASP A 4 -5.25 7.93 0.07
C ASP A 4 -3.79 8.32 -0.24
N GLY A 5 -3.00 8.49 0.83
CA GLY A 5 -1.56 8.73 0.75
C GLY A 5 -0.82 7.58 0.05
N SER A 6 -1.12 6.31 0.38
CA SER A 6 -0.42 5.17 -0.23
C SER A 6 -0.66 5.11 -1.74
N VAL A 7 -1.90 5.29 -2.20
CA VAL A 7 -2.23 5.34 -3.63
C VAL A 7 -1.53 6.52 -4.32
N LYS A 8 -1.57 7.71 -3.70
CA LYS A 8 -0.91 8.91 -4.24
C LYS A 8 0.60 8.69 -4.39
N PHE A 9 1.27 8.21 -3.35
CA PHE A 9 2.72 8.02 -3.38
C PHE A 9 3.12 6.90 -4.36
N ALA A 10 2.36 5.80 -4.43
CA ALA A 10 2.60 4.76 -5.42
C ALA A 10 2.50 5.29 -6.87
N LYS A 11 1.51 6.15 -7.17
CA LYS A 11 1.37 6.77 -8.49
C LYS A 11 2.51 7.73 -8.81
N ILE A 12 2.97 8.51 -7.83
CA ILE A 12 4.14 9.39 -8.00
C ILE A 12 5.41 8.57 -8.24
N ALA A 13 5.61 7.48 -7.47
CA ALA A 13 6.73 6.58 -7.62
C ALA A 13 6.77 5.96 -9.03
N ARG A 14 5.62 5.46 -9.49
CA ARG A 14 5.45 4.92 -10.85
C ARG A 14 5.90 5.91 -11.91
N GLN A 15 5.38 7.14 -11.86
CA GLN A 15 5.72 8.17 -12.84
C GLN A 15 7.20 8.55 -12.75
N ALA A 16 7.76 8.67 -11.54
CA ALA A 16 9.18 8.97 -11.36
C ALA A 16 10.11 7.89 -11.93
N ILE A 17 9.72 6.61 -11.88
CA ILE A 17 10.47 5.54 -12.56
C ILE A 17 10.47 5.76 -14.08
N LEU A 18 9.30 6.07 -14.67
CA LEU A 18 9.18 6.33 -16.11
C LEU A 18 10.00 7.55 -16.56
N ASP A 19 9.99 8.59 -15.72
CA ASP A 19 10.74 9.83 -15.95
C ASP A 19 12.25 9.67 -15.65
N LYS A 20 12.68 8.49 -15.17
CA LYS A 20 14.05 8.20 -14.71
C LYS A 20 14.54 9.08 -13.54
N ASP A 21 13.61 9.64 -12.77
CA ASP A 21 13.90 10.36 -11.52
C ASP A 21 14.03 9.35 -10.36
N ILE A 22 15.25 8.83 -10.21
CA ILE A 22 15.59 7.76 -9.26
C ILE A 22 15.32 8.16 -7.81
N MET A 23 15.68 9.40 -7.43
CA MET A 23 15.52 9.89 -6.06
C MET A 23 14.05 10.02 -5.70
N LYS A 24 13.26 10.68 -6.57
CA LYS A 24 11.82 10.84 -6.35
C LYS A 24 11.09 9.51 -6.35
N ALA A 25 11.49 8.57 -7.21
CA ALA A 25 10.96 7.21 -7.20
C ALA A 25 11.23 6.53 -5.84
N HIS A 26 12.48 6.56 -5.38
CA HIS A 26 12.86 5.99 -4.10
C HIS A 26 12.06 6.58 -2.93
N GLU A 27 12.02 7.91 -2.81
CA GLU A 27 11.31 8.59 -1.73
C GLU A 27 9.84 8.21 -1.65
N ASN A 28 9.15 8.16 -2.79
CA ASN A 28 7.72 7.86 -2.81
C ASN A 28 7.43 6.37 -2.62
N ILE A 29 8.35 5.48 -3.02
CA ILE A 29 8.25 4.06 -2.67
C ILE A 29 8.40 3.88 -1.16
N ILE A 30 9.41 4.49 -0.52
CA ILE A 30 9.61 4.40 0.93
C ILE A 30 8.39 4.95 1.68
N LYS A 31 7.83 6.09 1.25
CA LYS A 31 6.60 6.64 1.84
C LYS A 31 5.43 5.66 1.76
N THR A 32 5.29 4.96 0.62
CA THR A 32 4.25 3.93 0.44
C THR A 32 4.51 2.74 1.38
N GLN A 33 5.74 2.24 1.46
CA GLN A 33 6.12 1.13 2.35
C GLN A 33 5.87 1.45 3.83
N ASN A 34 6.23 2.65 4.28
CA ASN A 34 6.02 3.07 5.67
C ASN A 34 4.55 3.05 6.06
N ILE A 35 3.64 3.40 5.14
CA ILE A 35 2.20 3.28 5.35
C ILE A 35 1.80 1.82 5.58
N TYR A 36 2.29 0.89 4.74
CA TYR A 36 1.98 -0.53 4.93
C TYR A 36 2.59 -1.10 6.20
N TYR A 37 3.81 -0.71 6.56
CA TYR A 37 4.39 -1.11 7.84
C TYR A 37 3.54 -0.65 9.02
N GLU A 38 3.03 0.58 9.00
CA GLU A 38 2.12 1.07 10.04
C GLU A 38 0.78 0.30 10.06
N LEU A 39 0.24 -0.08 8.91
CA LEU A 39 -0.96 -0.93 8.84
C LEU A 39 -0.70 -2.34 9.39
N MET A 40 0.49 -2.89 9.15
CA MET A 40 0.90 -4.19 9.68
C MET A 40 1.07 -4.16 11.20
N THR A 41 1.69 -3.10 11.75
CA THR A 41 1.89 -2.97 13.21
C THR A 41 0.60 -2.71 13.96
N SER A 42 -0.39 -2.07 13.31
CA SER A 42 -1.68 -1.74 13.92
C SER A 42 -2.76 -2.82 13.76
N LEU A 43 -2.56 -3.83 12.91
CA LEU A 43 -3.55 -4.88 12.67
C LEU A 43 -3.50 -5.97 13.76
N ASP A 44 -4.57 -6.07 14.56
CA ASP A 44 -4.73 -7.15 15.53
C ASP A 44 -5.17 -8.46 14.86
N VAL A 45 -4.20 -9.30 14.52
CA VAL A 45 -4.44 -10.60 13.90
C VAL A 45 -5.08 -11.61 14.86
N ASN A 46 -4.88 -11.46 16.18
CA ASN A 46 -5.48 -12.37 17.16
C ASN A 46 -6.99 -12.15 17.25
N GLN A 47 -7.41 -10.89 17.32
CA GLN A 47 -8.83 -10.53 17.33
C GLN A 47 -9.47 -10.71 15.94
N GLY A 48 -8.76 -10.39 14.87
CA GLY A 48 -9.27 -10.48 13.51
C GLY A 48 -9.32 -11.90 12.92
N GLY A 49 -8.56 -12.87 13.46
CA GLY A 49 -8.58 -14.24 12.96
C GLY A 49 -8.17 -14.34 11.49
N GLU A 50 -8.90 -15.14 10.69
CA GLU A 50 -8.51 -15.49 9.32
C GLU A 50 -8.49 -14.29 8.35
N TRP A 51 -9.45 -13.36 8.44
CA TRP A 51 -9.47 -12.21 7.53
C TRP A 51 -8.27 -11.28 7.77
N ALA A 52 -7.86 -11.11 9.04
CA ALA A 52 -6.70 -10.30 9.37
C ALA A 52 -5.39 -10.96 8.92
N LYS A 53 -5.29 -12.30 8.98
CA LYS A 53 -4.15 -13.04 8.40
C LYS A 53 -4.06 -12.85 6.89
N SER A 54 -5.18 -12.95 6.18
CA SER A 54 -5.21 -12.71 4.72
C SER A 54 -4.80 -11.27 4.39
N LEU A 55 -5.30 -10.30 5.15
CA LEU A 55 -4.96 -8.90 4.96
C LEU A 55 -3.47 -8.60 5.26
N MET A 56 -2.91 -9.21 6.29
CA MET A 56 -1.48 -9.16 6.58
C MET A 56 -0.65 -9.71 5.41
N GLY A 57 -1.08 -10.82 4.79
CA GLY A 57 -0.44 -11.37 3.61
C GLY A 57 -0.44 -10.42 2.41
N ILE A 58 -1.56 -9.72 2.19
CA ILE A 58 -1.67 -8.68 1.14
C ILE A 58 -0.68 -7.54 1.43
N TYR A 59 -0.59 -7.06 2.67
CA TYR A 59 0.33 -5.99 3.04
C TYR A 59 1.79 -6.39 2.82
N SER A 60 2.19 -7.58 3.29
CA SER A 60 3.54 -8.12 3.08
C SER A 60 3.89 -8.21 1.59
N PHE A 61 2.98 -8.74 0.77
CA PHE A 61 3.20 -8.85 -0.67
C PHE A 61 3.39 -7.48 -1.35
N ILE A 62 2.57 -6.48 -0.99
CA ILE A 62 2.72 -5.11 -1.50
C ILE A 62 4.11 -4.57 -1.14
N VAL A 63 4.54 -4.71 0.12
CA VAL A 63 5.84 -4.23 0.58
C VAL A 63 6.98 -4.90 -0.19
N GLU A 64 6.96 -6.23 -0.33
CA GLU A 64 7.98 -7.00 -1.04
C GLU A 64 8.12 -6.56 -2.51
N LYS A 65 7.00 -6.37 -3.21
CA LYS A 65 7.00 -5.87 -4.60
C LYS A 65 7.49 -4.44 -4.70
N LEU A 66 7.12 -3.57 -3.76
CA LEU A 66 7.65 -2.21 -3.70
C LEU A 66 9.16 -2.20 -3.45
N VAL A 67 9.70 -3.12 -2.64
CA VAL A 67 11.16 -3.28 -2.46
C VAL A 67 11.82 -3.66 -3.78
N GLN A 68 11.27 -4.65 -4.49
CA GLN A 68 11.77 -5.07 -5.81
C GLN A 68 11.72 -3.92 -6.82
N ALA A 69 10.59 -3.20 -6.89
CA ALA A 69 10.41 -2.03 -7.72
C ALA A 69 11.46 -0.96 -7.41
N ASN A 70 11.79 -0.74 -6.14
CA ASN A 70 12.78 0.25 -5.75
C ASN A 70 14.20 -0.14 -6.17
N ILE A 71 14.59 -1.40 -5.94
CA ILE A 71 15.93 -1.89 -6.28
C ILE A 71 16.14 -1.87 -7.79
N LYS A 72 15.18 -2.39 -8.55
CA LYS A 72 15.31 -2.57 -10.01
C LYS A 72 14.82 -1.38 -10.82
N LYS A 73 14.14 -0.42 -10.19
CA LYS A 73 13.34 0.61 -10.87
C LYS A 73 12.39 -0.02 -11.90
N ASP A 74 11.74 -1.10 -11.48
CA ASP A 74 10.80 -1.85 -12.29
C ASP A 74 9.39 -1.26 -12.12
N VAL A 75 8.92 -0.56 -13.15
CA VAL A 75 7.57 0.02 -13.17
C VAL A 75 6.49 -1.06 -13.15
N ASN A 76 6.74 -2.24 -13.73
CA ASN A 76 5.75 -3.32 -13.79
C ASN A 76 5.46 -3.87 -12.40
N ALA A 77 6.47 -3.89 -11.51
CA ALA A 77 6.29 -4.29 -10.13
C ALA A 77 5.38 -3.31 -9.35
N ILE A 78 5.36 -2.02 -9.70
CA ILE A 78 4.39 -1.06 -9.15
C ILE A 78 3.00 -1.29 -9.76
N ASP A 79 2.94 -1.52 -11.07
CA ASP A 79 1.67 -1.73 -11.78
C ASP A 79 0.95 -3.00 -11.32
N GLU A 80 1.68 -4.05 -10.97
CA GLU A 80 1.15 -5.29 -10.40
C GLU A 80 0.47 -5.07 -9.05
N VAL A 81 1.03 -4.22 -8.18
CA VAL A 81 0.49 -3.99 -6.83
C VAL A 81 -0.45 -2.80 -6.74
N MET A 82 -0.50 -1.93 -7.74
CA MET A 82 -1.40 -0.77 -7.74
C MET A 82 -2.87 -1.15 -7.47
N PRO A 83 -3.46 -2.19 -8.10
CA PRO A 83 -4.83 -2.60 -7.81
C PRO A 83 -5.02 -3.07 -6.37
N LEU A 84 -4.01 -3.71 -5.77
CA LEU A 84 -4.05 -4.13 -4.37
C LEU A 84 -4.00 -2.92 -3.43
N ILE A 85 -3.16 -1.93 -3.74
CA ILE A 85 -3.06 -0.69 -2.97
C ILE A 85 -4.41 0.07 -2.98
N GLU A 86 -5.04 0.17 -4.15
CA GLU A 86 -6.37 0.79 -4.30
C GLU A 86 -7.45 -0.01 -3.58
N GLY A 87 -7.44 -1.34 -3.70
CA GLY A 87 -8.38 -2.22 -2.99
C GLY A 87 -8.29 -2.12 -1.47
N VAL A 88 -7.09 -2.03 -0.91
CA VAL A 88 -6.88 -1.81 0.53
C VAL A 88 -7.48 -0.47 0.97
N ARG A 89 -7.22 0.62 0.22
CA ARG A 89 -7.81 1.93 0.50
C ARG A 89 -9.33 1.84 0.50
N ASP A 90 -9.92 1.22 -0.52
CA ASP A 90 -11.36 1.15 -0.69
C ASP A 90 -12.03 0.32 0.40
N THR A 91 -11.45 -0.83 0.75
CA THR A 91 -11.91 -1.70 1.84
C THR A 91 -12.03 -0.95 3.16
N TRP A 92 -11.00 -0.20 3.55
CA TRP A 92 -11.02 0.56 4.80
C TRP A 92 -11.93 1.78 4.74
N ASN A 93 -12.06 2.42 3.57
CA ASN A 93 -13.03 3.51 3.39
C ASN A 93 -14.47 3.00 3.54
N GLU A 94 -14.78 1.81 3.02
CA GLU A 94 -16.07 1.15 3.21
C GLU A 94 -16.29 0.77 4.68
N ALA A 95 -15.30 0.16 5.33
CA ALA A 95 -15.37 -0.16 6.76
C ALA A 95 -15.61 1.09 7.63
N TYR A 96 -14.94 2.21 7.30
CA TYR A 96 -15.14 3.48 7.98
C TYR A 96 -16.59 3.99 7.80
N LYS A 97 -17.12 3.97 6.56
CA LYS A 97 -18.52 4.35 6.29
C LYS A 97 -19.51 3.47 7.05
N ALA A 98 -19.31 2.15 7.03
CA ALA A 98 -20.14 1.20 7.77
C ALA A 98 -20.11 1.47 9.28
N SER A 99 -18.95 1.82 9.85
CA SER A 99 -18.83 2.18 11.27
C SER A 99 -19.59 3.46 11.65
N LYS A 100 -19.80 4.38 10.70
CA LYS A 100 -20.54 5.64 10.90
C LYS A 100 -22.04 5.50 10.64
N GLY A 101 -22.44 4.59 9.75
CA GLY A 101 -23.84 4.36 9.37
C GLY A 101 -24.67 3.57 10.41
N ASN A 102 -24.04 2.98 11.42
CA ASN A 102 -24.71 2.26 12.52
C ASN A 102 -24.99 3.18 13.74
N LYS A 103 -25.32 4.46 13.50
CA LYS A 103 -25.79 5.38 14.54
C LYS A 103 -27.24 5.79 14.29
#